data_AF-A0AAE4WFV5-F1
#
_entry.id   AF-A0AAE4WFV5-F1
#
_cell.length_a   1.000
_cell.length_b   1.000
_cell.length_c   1.000
_cell.angle_alpha   90.00
_cell.angle_beta   90.00
_cell.angle_gamma   90.00
#
_symmetry.space_group_name_H-M   'P 1'
#
loop_
_entity.id
_entity.type
_entity.pdbx_description
1 polymer ?
#
loop_
_entity_poly.entity_id
_entity_poly.type
_entity_poly.pdbx_seq_one_letter_code
_entity_poly.pdbx_strand_id
1 'polypeptide(L)' 'MSWKIVLDDGTRHEITSVQISYQIGTPTRQTIKTGTIDGDPDVLISACTDANVFVEAPNGTQHPVHVELINGKASISPR' A
#
# COMPACT_ATOMS: atom_id res chain seq x y z
N MET A 1 -4.97 -10.47 -10.75
CA MET A 1 -5.18 -9.02 -10.55
C MET A 1 -4.69 -8.70 -9.15
N SER A 2 -3.49 -8.14 -9.01
CA SER A 2 -2.77 -7.96 -7.74
C SER A 2 -2.65 -6.49 -7.37
N TRP A 3 -2.54 -6.23 -6.06
CA TRP A 3 -2.18 -4.93 -5.53
C TRP A 3 -0.68 -4.70 -5.68
N LYS A 4 -0.26 -3.44 -5.79
CA LYS A 4 1.16 -3.09 -5.86
C LYS A 4 1.48 -1.98 -4.88
N ILE A 5 2.72 -1.97 -4.42
CA ILE A 5 3.32 -0.84 -3.75
C ILE A 5 4.13 -0.04 -4.77
N VAL A 6 3.98 1.27 -4.74
CA VAL A 6 4.67 2.22 -5.62
C VAL A 6 5.51 3.13 -4.75
N LEU A 7 6.81 3.13 -4.99
CA LEU A 7 7.79 3.97 -4.29
C LEU A 7 7.97 5.32 -5.00
N ASP A 8 8.65 6.27 -4.38
CA ASP A 8 8.88 7.63 -4.92
C ASP A 8 9.63 7.61 -6.28
N ASP A 9 10.46 6.60 -6.50
CA ASP A 9 11.17 6.38 -7.78
C ASP A 9 10.24 5.90 -8.92
N GLY A 10 8.96 5.66 -8.63
CA GLY A 10 7.95 5.18 -9.57
C GLY A 10 8.00 3.69 -9.85
N THR A 11 8.89 2.94 -9.18
CA THR A 11 8.92 1.48 -9.27
C THR A 11 7.67 0.87 -8.67
N ARG A 12 7.19 -0.22 -9.28
CA ARG A 12 5.98 -0.93 -8.86
C ARG A 12 6.35 -2.34 -8.44
N HIS A 13 6.01 -2.71 -7.23
CA HIS A 13 6.31 -4.02 -6.67
C HIS A 13 5.03 -4.73 -6.27
N GLU A 14 4.94 -6.00 -6.62
CA GLU A 14 3.74 -6.79 -6.38
C GLU A 14 3.60 -7.12 -4.89
N ILE A 15 2.36 -7.05 -4.40
CA ILE A 15 2.02 -7.45 -3.04
C ILE A 15 1.46 -8.87 -3.10
N THR A 16 2.15 -9.79 -2.42
CA THR A 16 1.87 -11.24 -2.42
C THR A 16 0.62 -11.57 -1.60
N SER A 17 0.36 -10.84 -0.51
CA SER A 17 -0.84 -11.02 0.32
C SER A 17 -1.34 -9.68 0.84
N VAL A 18 -2.66 -9.49 0.82
CA VAL A 18 -3.30 -8.21 1.19
C VAL A 18 -4.52 -8.44 2.06
N GLN A 19 -4.57 -7.72 3.18
CA GLN A 19 -5.80 -7.47 3.93
C GLN A 19 -6.00 -5.97 4.03
N ILE A 20 -6.53 -5.35 2.98
CA ILE A 20 -6.78 -3.90 2.93
C ILE A 20 -8.25 -3.64 3.28
N SER A 21 -8.46 -2.89 4.36
CA SER A 21 -9.77 -2.32 4.67
C SER A 21 -10.00 -1.13 3.75
N TYR A 22 -10.92 -1.31 2.82
CA TYR A 22 -11.26 -0.33 1.82
C TYR A 22 -12.66 0.20 2.05
N GLN A 23 -12.80 1.52 2.16
CA GLN A 23 -14.11 2.15 2.22
C GLN A 23 -14.41 2.80 0.88
N ILE A 24 -15.49 2.33 0.26
CA ILE A 24 -16.12 3.01 -0.86
C ILE A 24 -16.95 4.16 -0.24
N GLY A 25 -16.43 5.38 -0.31
CA GLY A 25 -17.24 6.58 -0.12
C GLY A 25 -18.19 6.80 -1.29
N THR A 26 -18.86 7.96 -1.36
CA THR A 26 -19.61 8.43 -2.54
C THR A 26 -18.90 8.06 -3.85
N PRO A 27 -19.59 7.83 -4.98
CA PRO A 27 -19.16 6.96 -6.10
C PRO A 27 -17.77 7.21 -6.71
N THR A 28 -17.11 8.32 -6.37
CA THR A 28 -15.78 8.72 -6.84
C THR A 28 -14.69 8.71 -5.77
N ARG A 29 -15.00 8.46 -4.49
CA ARG A 29 -14.05 8.59 -3.38
C ARG A 29 -13.80 7.25 -2.70
N GLN A 30 -12.75 6.61 -3.15
CA GLN A 30 -12.25 5.36 -2.63
C GLN A 30 -11.09 5.64 -1.67
N THR A 31 -11.16 5.13 -0.44
CA THR A 31 -10.14 5.39 0.58
C THR A 31 -9.68 4.10 1.25
N ILE A 32 -8.37 3.93 1.35
CA ILE A 32 -7.74 2.92 2.20
C ILE A 32 -7.85 3.40 3.65
N LYS A 33 -8.30 2.52 4.57
CA LYS A 33 -8.36 2.82 5.99
C LYS A 33 -7.16 2.30 6.76
N THR A 34 -6.83 1.03 6.57
CA THR A 34 -5.63 0.36 7.07
C THR A 34 -5.53 -0.98 6.37
N GLY A 35 -4.36 -1.61 6.40
CA GLY A 35 -4.25 -3.00 5.98
C GLY A 35 -2.90 -3.61 6.29
N THR A 36 -2.82 -4.94 6.31
CA THR A 36 -1.53 -5.64 6.31
C THR A 36 -1.19 -6.06 4.89
N ILE A 37 0.09 -5.90 4.54
CA ILE A 37 0.63 -6.28 3.25
C ILE A 37 1.81 -7.23 3.47
N ASP A 38 1.96 -8.17 2.54
CA ASP A 38 3.09 -9.08 2.47
C ASP A 38 3.69 -9.02 1.06
N GLY A 39 5.01 -9.01 0.96
CA GLY A 39 5.74 -8.72 -0.27
C GLY A 39 7.23 -8.87 -0.06
N ASP A 40 8.01 -8.40 -1.03
CA ASP A 40 9.47 -8.41 -0.92
C ASP A 40 9.92 -7.61 0.33
N PRO A 41 10.66 -8.22 1.28
CA PRO A 41 11.11 -7.56 2.49
C PRO A 41 11.91 -6.27 2.24
N ASP A 42 12.77 -6.24 1.22
CA ASP A 42 13.62 -5.07 0.92
C ASP A 42 12.77 -3.91 0.41
N VAL A 43 11.72 -4.21 -0.38
CA VAL A 43 10.74 -3.24 -0.83
C VAL A 43 9.91 -2.70 0.33
N LEU A 44 9.45 -3.58 1.23
CA LEU A 44 8.65 -3.17 2.40
C LEU A 44 9.46 -2.30 3.36
N ILE A 45 10.74 -2.62 3.58
CA ILE A 45 11.66 -1.80 4.36
C ILE A 45 11.85 -0.43 3.68
N SER A 46 12.10 -0.42 2.37
CA SER A 46 12.24 0.81 1.60
C SER A 46 10.99 1.69 1.72
N ALA A 47 9.81 1.10 1.57
CA ALA A 47 8.53 1.77 1.74
C ALA A 47 8.30 2.35 3.14
N CYS A 48 8.82 1.71 4.20
CA CYS A 48 8.74 2.27 5.55
C CYS A 48 9.59 3.52 5.74
N THR A 49 10.64 3.67 4.93
CA THR A 49 11.56 4.81 5.00
C THR A 49 11.23 5.92 4.00
N ASP A 50 10.34 5.64 3.04
CA ASP A 50 9.94 6.56 2.00
C ASP A 50 8.75 7.43 2.46
N ALA A 51 8.84 8.73 2.20
CA ALA A 51 7.78 9.68 2.51
C ALA A 51 6.62 9.60 1.50
N ASN A 52 6.84 9.10 0.29
CA ASN A 52 5.88 9.13 -0.82
C ASN A 52 5.59 7.72 -1.33
N VAL A 53 4.91 6.93 -0.50
CA VAL A 53 4.45 5.60 -0.89
C VAL A 53 2.98 5.61 -1.30
N PHE A 54 2.69 4.88 -2.37
CA PHE A 54 1.32 4.63 -2.81
C PHE A 54 1.05 3.14 -2.87
N VAL A 55 -0.21 2.79 -2.64
CA VAL A 55 -0.74 1.47 -2.92
C VAL A 55 -1.63 1.57 -4.15
N GLU A 56 -1.25 0.85 -5.21
CA GLU A 56 -1.97 0.76 -6.46
C GLU A 56 -2.95 -0.42 -6.40
N ALA A 57 -4.24 -0.12 -6.48
CA ALA A 57 -5.30 -1.11 -6.60
C ALA A 57 -5.28 -1.78 -7.99
N PRO A 58 -5.89 -2.96 -8.15
CA PRO A 58 -5.83 -3.68 -9.43
C PRO A 58 -6.46 -2.96 -10.63
N ASN A 59 -7.29 -1.95 -10.39
CA ASN A 59 -7.86 -1.07 -11.41
C ASN A 59 -6.94 0.10 -11.81
N GLY A 60 -5.73 0.17 -11.24
CA GLY A 60 -4.75 1.24 -11.46
C GLY A 60 -4.92 2.46 -10.57
N THR A 61 -5.93 2.49 -9.70
CA THR A 61 -6.11 3.61 -8.75
C THR A 61 -5.00 3.58 -7.70
N GLN A 62 -4.31 4.69 -7.52
CA GLN A 62 -3.27 4.84 -6.50
C GLN A 62 -3.81 5.57 -5.27
N HIS A 63 -3.45 5.05 -4.10
CA HIS A 63 -3.81 5.63 -2.81
C HIS A 63 -2.54 5.95 -2.03
N PRO A 64 -2.30 7.21 -1.63
CA PRO A 64 -1.16 7.55 -0.79
C PRO A 64 -1.32 6.90 0.59
N VAL A 65 -0.25 6.29 1.07
CA VAL A 65 -0.24 5.58 2.34
C VAL A 65 1.04 5.86 3.13
N HIS A 66 0.97 5.64 4.43
CA HIS A 66 2.12 5.43 5.28
C HIS A 66 2.30 3.93 5.50
N VAL A 67 3.54 3.45 5.48
CA VAL A 67 3.89 2.04 5.70
C VAL A 67 4.73 1.93 6.95
N GLU A 68 4.35 1.02 7.84
CA GLU A 68 5.05 0.77 9.10
C GLU A 68 5.25 -0.73 9.30
N LEU A 69 6.36 -1.12 9.92
CA LEU A 69 6.57 -2.49 10.38
C LEU A 69 6.03 -2.66 11.80
N ILE A 70 4.92 -3.39 11.93
CA ILE A 70 4.28 -3.69 13.21
C ILE A 70 4.44 -5.19 13.47
N ASN A 71 5.16 -5.55 14.54
CA ASN A 71 5.42 -6.95 14.91
C ASN A 71 5.99 -7.81 13.76
N GLY A 72 6.88 -7.23 12.95
CA GLY A 72 7.49 -7.90 11.80
C GLY A 72 6.59 -8.04 10.57
N LYS A 73 5.42 -7.38 10.55
CA LYS A 73 4.54 -7.31 9.38
C LYS A 73 4.41 -5.89 8.89
N ALA A 74 4.42 -5.69 7.58
CA ALA A 74 4.14 -4.39 7.00
C ALA A 74 2.64 -4.08 7.11
N SER A 75 2.35 -2.92 7.67
CA SER A 75 1.03 -2.36 7.84
C SER A 75 0.96 -1.04 7.08
N ILE A 76 -0.13 -0.81 6.36
CA ILE A 76 -0.41 0.43 5.67
C ILE A 76 -1.52 1.21 6.37
N SER A 77 -1.42 2.53 6.35
CA SER A 77 -2.47 3.45 6.79
C SER A 77 -2.56 4.64 5.81
N PRO A 78 -3.70 5.31 5.67
CA PRO A 78 -3.83 6.48 4.81
C PRO A 78 -2.96 7.63 5.33
N ARG A 79 -2.39 8.39 4.39
CA ARG A 79 -1.83 9.72 4.66
C ARG A 79 -2.92 10.78 4.75
#